data_AF-A0A975MKI9-F1
#
_entry.id   AF-A0A975MKI9-F1
#
_cell.length_a   1.000
_cell.length_b   1.000
_cell.length_c   1.000
_cell.angle_alpha   90.00
_cell.angle_beta   90.00
_cell.angle_gamma   90.00
#
_symmetry.space_group_name_H-M   'P 1'
#
loop_
_entity.id
_entity.type
_entity.pdbx_description
1 polymer ?
#
loop_
_entity_poly.entity_id
_entity_poly.type
_entity_poly.pdbx_seq_one_letter_code
_entity_poly.pdbx_strand_id
1 'polypeptide(L)'
;MNFSNQLKTLASAVALLAGSQAAHAITPWQANDANASNYGTPDYVIYTSGGAAQDLAYQQVVLDALSVPGSVDIFQDISATSTSNGSRFTSFYFIGASTLTDAALRGKKILLEKRSLGAAGYGVVPILAHLPLDHLDIFHTATSKLQATWTNTTQSLVVNGVSGVSVPFHAASITTANASTFLTSTQSHGGFAGVDTAALLAQGSSNYPDPVKEVSTNATTAGWTYALTPDNLSAVNRISTGGLVYGIGVTLDFYKVLQAAQIATGDLPATVTVGAYDQASLPSISRNFLASILSGNITDWSNVKLNVGGTTKSLTDASIRTAAGVSAPTSTKVAVGLRNTGAAIGAVAYAKILNYPYVDQAATPAALVPNTSAAESSAAPLVKGPTGASATQDLLLDWQGGTNNSGLNNVSGAKYWGIAVNSADRNNTVTTAGTGGKNWRYVKIDGYAPTIENVAAGNYPYWAEGEIIVDPSVGTSHEQSLFTDFGNHLGSVAVASVVNAAVIQPWGSTGIFATTATDSGAIDVPYVTTHPIVGLTHLGSDGYTHLGIVPYAYDNGNGNTIELQ
;
A
#
# COMPACT_ATOMS: atom_id res chain seq x y z
N MET A 1 34.97 25.14 39.01
CA MET A 1 33.54 25.09 38.63
C MET A 1 33.29 26.16 37.58
N ASN A 2 32.99 25.76 36.35
CA ASN A 2 33.16 26.59 35.15
C ASN A 2 31.82 27.19 34.70
N PHE A 3 31.43 28.31 35.32
CA PHE A 3 30.18 29.05 35.03
C PHE A 3 30.06 29.50 33.56
N SER A 4 31.18 29.65 32.85
CA SER A 4 31.22 30.07 31.44
C SER A 4 30.66 29.02 30.46
N ASN A 5 30.80 27.73 30.79
CA ASN A 5 30.27 26.67 29.92
C ASN A 5 28.75 26.53 30.02
N GLN A 6 28.16 26.76 31.19
CA GLN A 6 26.70 26.71 31.38
C GLN A 6 25.97 27.87 30.70
N LEU A 7 26.59 29.06 30.63
CA LEU A 7 26.03 30.20 29.91
C LEU A 7 26.02 30.00 28.40
N LYS A 8 26.99 29.26 27.83
CA LYS A 8 27.00 28.91 26.39
C LYS A 8 25.95 27.86 26.06
N THR A 9 25.74 26.84 26.90
CA THR A 9 24.65 25.87 26.68
C THR A 9 23.28 26.49 26.86
N LEU A 10 23.12 27.44 27.79
CA LEU A 10 21.86 28.17 27.98
C LEU A 10 21.60 29.16 26.81
N ALA A 11 22.63 29.84 26.31
CA ALA A 11 22.50 30.71 25.14
C ALA A 11 22.21 29.93 23.86
N SER A 12 22.78 28.72 23.67
CA SER A 12 22.43 27.82 22.57
C SER A 12 21.02 27.24 22.71
N ALA A 13 20.57 26.93 23.93
CA ALA A 13 19.20 26.47 24.18
C ALA A 13 18.16 27.60 23.99
N VAL A 14 18.50 28.84 24.35
CA VAL A 14 17.66 30.02 24.13
C VAL A 14 17.70 30.45 22.65
N ALA A 15 18.80 30.26 21.92
CA ALA A 15 18.84 30.46 20.47
C ALA A 15 18.06 29.37 19.71
N LEU A 16 18.03 28.13 20.21
CA LEU A 16 17.16 27.06 19.67
C LEU A 16 15.68 27.31 19.97
N LEU A 17 15.37 28.01 21.08
CA LEU A 17 14.02 28.40 21.47
C LEU A 17 13.57 29.75 20.84
N ALA A 18 14.51 30.63 20.49
CA ALA A 18 14.27 31.91 19.80
C ALA A 18 14.32 31.78 18.27
N GLY A 19 14.91 30.70 17.76
CA GLY A 19 14.64 30.12 16.45
C GLY A 19 13.44 29.18 16.47
N SER A 20 12.58 29.24 17.51
CA SER A 20 11.22 28.73 17.38
C SER A 20 10.66 29.37 16.13
N GLN A 21 10.49 28.52 15.13
CA GLN A 21 9.81 28.89 13.91
C GLN A 21 8.58 29.67 14.38
N ALA A 22 8.34 30.83 13.78
CA ALA A 22 6.97 31.30 13.73
C ALA A 22 6.23 30.10 13.18
N ALA A 23 5.54 29.37 14.08
CA ALA A 23 4.58 28.41 13.67
C ALA A 23 3.69 29.27 12.80
N HIS A 24 3.73 29.03 11.50
CA HIS A 24 2.59 29.32 10.67
C HIS A 24 1.53 28.38 11.25
N ALA A 25 1.00 28.74 12.42
CA ALA A 25 -0.22 28.23 12.97
C ALA A 25 -1.24 28.76 11.98
N ILE A 26 -1.31 28.05 10.88
CA ILE A 26 -2.40 28.12 9.97
C ILE A 26 -3.59 27.73 10.87
N THR A 27 -4.40 28.73 11.22
CA THR A 27 -5.67 28.54 11.91
C THR A 27 -6.42 27.41 11.19
N PRO A 28 -7.08 26.44 11.85
CA PRO A 28 -7.73 25.33 11.15
C PRO A 28 -8.55 25.84 9.96
N TRP A 29 -8.55 25.17 8.80
CA TRP A 29 -9.31 25.57 7.61
C TRP A 29 -10.67 26.20 7.98
N GLN A 30 -10.71 27.54 7.89
CA GLN A 30 -11.90 28.34 8.18
C GLN A 30 -12.32 29.05 6.92
N ALA A 31 -13.27 28.43 6.20
CA ALA A 31 -13.85 28.97 4.98
C ALA A 31 -14.48 30.37 5.15
N ASN A 32 -14.70 30.82 6.39
CA ASN A 32 -15.42 32.04 6.73
C ASN A 32 -14.66 33.02 7.65
N ASP A 33 -13.35 32.88 7.86
CA ASP A 33 -12.61 33.89 8.63
C ASP A 33 -12.39 35.14 7.76
N ALA A 34 -12.96 36.26 8.19
CA ALA A 34 -12.78 37.56 7.55
C ALA A 34 -11.32 38.09 7.61
N ASN A 35 -10.44 37.41 8.35
CA ASN A 35 -8.99 37.61 8.39
C ASN A 35 -8.18 36.50 7.67
N ALA A 36 -8.81 35.62 6.87
CA ALA A 36 -8.16 34.53 6.15
C ALA A 36 -7.32 34.99 4.94
N SER A 37 -6.17 35.63 5.17
CA SER A 37 -5.17 35.82 4.11
C SER A 37 -4.43 34.53 3.74
N ASN A 38 -4.55 33.46 4.54
CA ASN A 38 -3.78 32.21 4.42
C ASN A 38 -4.61 31.01 3.89
N TYR A 39 -5.94 31.10 3.85
CA TYR A 39 -6.82 30.11 3.23
C TYR A 39 -7.65 30.76 2.14
N GLY A 40 -7.30 30.45 0.89
CA GLY A 40 -8.05 30.88 -0.28
C GLY A 40 -7.92 29.83 -1.37
N THR A 41 -8.51 30.08 -2.53
CA THR A 41 -8.38 29.20 -3.70
C THR A 41 -6.90 28.82 -3.91
N PRO A 42 -6.59 27.53 -4.13
CA PRO A 42 -5.23 27.09 -4.39
C PRO A 42 -4.68 27.80 -5.63
N ASP A 43 -3.39 28.10 -5.61
CA ASP A 43 -2.69 28.65 -6.77
C ASP A 43 -2.48 27.54 -7.83
N TYR A 44 -2.32 26.29 -7.38
CA TYR A 44 -2.19 25.10 -8.21
C TYR A 44 -3.06 23.96 -7.69
N VAL A 45 -3.75 23.27 -8.59
CA VAL A 45 -4.51 22.06 -8.28
C VAL A 45 -3.97 20.91 -9.11
N ILE A 46 -3.60 19.83 -8.44
CA ILE A 46 -2.89 18.71 -9.03
C ILE A 46 -3.68 17.45 -8.76
N TYR A 47 -4.37 16.99 -9.81
CA TYR A 47 -5.15 15.76 -9.79
C TYR A 47 -4.29 14.57 -10.15
N THR A 48 -4.40 13.50 -9.37
CA THR A 48 -3.65 12.27 -9.60
C THR A 48 -4.57 11.07 -9.48
N SER A 49 -4.25 9.99 -10.18
CA SER A 49 -5.01 8.75 -10.10
C SER A 49 -4.12 7.55 -9.84
N GLY A 50 -4.71 6.48 -9.33
CA GLY A 50 -3.98 5.27 -9.01
C GLY A 50 -3.85 5.03 -7.50
N GLY A 51 -4.22 3.82 -7.10
CA GLY A 51 -3.94 3.32 -5.76
C GLY A 51 -2.51 2.77 -5.67
N ALA A 52 -1.65 3.46 -4.93
CA ALA A 52 -0.37 2.91 -4.51
C ALA A 52 -0.52 2.17 -3.18
N ALA A 53 0.25 1.10 -2.98
CA ALA A 53 0.34 0.46 -1.65
C ALA A 53 1.22 1.26 -0.67
N GLN A 54 1.94 2.27 -1.17
CA GLN A 54 2.85 3.16 -0.44
C GLN A 54 2.16 4.41 0.16
N ASP A 55 0.88 4.33 0.55
CA ASP A 55 0.10 5.50 0.98
C ASP A 55 0.73 6.26 2.17
N LEU A 56 1.36 5.56 3.11
CA LEU A 56 2.06 6.19 4.24
C LEU A 56 3.25 7.03 3.76
N ALA A 57 3.99 6.50 2.79
CA ALA A 57 5.11 7.18 2.16
C ALA A 57 4.65 8.42 1.39
N TYR A 58 3.54 8.30 0.66
CA TYR A 58 2.94 9.40 -0.05
C TYR A 58 2.63 10.57 0.88
N GLN A 59 1.92 10.28 1.98
CA GLN A 59 1.60 11.29 2.98
C GLN A 59 2.88 11.90 3.57
N GLN A 60 3.88 11.08 3.88
CA GLN A 60 5.14 11.55 4.46
C GLN A 60 5.92 12.48 3.51
N VAL A 61 5.94 12.20 2.21
CA VAL A 61 6.55 13.07 1.18
C VAL A 61 5.91 14.46 1.21
N VAL A 62 4.59 14.54 1.30
CA VAL A 62 3.89 15.83 1.38
C VAL A 62 4.27 16.57 2.66
N LEU A 63 4.27 15.88 3.80
CA LEU A 63 4.55 16.47 5.11
C LEU A 63 5.99 16.98 5.24
N ASP A 64 6.97 16.25 4.69
CA ASP A 64 8.39 16.52 4.94
C ASP A 64 9.04 17.32 3.81
N ALA A 65 8.71 17.01 2.56
CA ALA A 65 9.48 17.51 1.42
C ALA A 65 8.75 18.61 0.63
N LEU A 66 7.44 18.44 0.42
CA LEU A 66 6.71 19.30 -0.50
C LEU A 66 6.10 20.53 0.19
N SER A 67 5.87 20.46 1.50
CA SER A 67 5.17 21.49 2.25
C SER A 67 6.07 22.27 3.21
N VAL A 68 5.69 23.51 3.47
CA VAL A 68 6.18 24.25 4.63
C VAL A 68 5.70 23.53 5.89
N PRO A 69 6.57 23.28 6.90
CA PRO A 69 6.17 22.61 8.13
C PRO A 69 4.95 23.27 8.78
N GLY A 70 3.96 22.44 9.16
CA GLY A 70 2.74 22.92 9.80
C GLY A 70 1.72 23.58 8.86
N SER A 71 1.93 23.55 7.55
CA SER A 71 1.01 24.15 6.57
C SER A 71 -0.01 23.19 5.94
N VAL A 72 -0.02 21.92 6.34
CA VAL A 72 -0.77 20.85 5.66
C VAL A 72 -2.14 20.63 6.32
N ASP A 73 -3.19 20.63 5.51
CA ASP A 73 -4.52 20.09 5.83
C ASP A 73 -4.82 18.88 4.94
N ILE A 74 -5.40 17.83 5.52
CA ILE A 74 -5.71 16.58 4.81
C ILE A 74 -7.23 16.39 4.70
N PHE A 75 -7.74 16.24 3.48
CA PHE A 75 -9.16 16.05 3.17
C PHE A 75 -9.40 14.64 2.66
N GLN A 76 -10.44 13.97 3.16
CA GLN A 76 -10.69 12.56 2.89
C GLN A 76 -12.18 12.27 2.65
N ASP A 77 -12.44 11.33 1.75
CA ASP A 77 -13.78 10.78 1.62
C ASP A 77 -14.09 9.75 2.72
N ILE A 78 -15.35 9.67 3.12
CA ILE A 78 -15.90 8.54 3.86
C ILE A 78 -16.82 7.79 2.88
N SER A 79 -16.45 6.56 2.56
CA SER A 79 -17.30 5.69 1.75
C SER A 79 -18.21 4.87 2.66
N ALA A 80 -19.49 4.72 2.28
CA ALA A 80 -20.42 3.84 2.99
C ALA A 80 -20.00 2.35 2.97
N THR A 81 -19.11 1.97 2.04
CA THR A 81 -18.66 0.59 1.84
C THR A 81 -17.25 0.33 2.36
N SER A 82 -16.60 1.32 2.99
CA SER A 82 -15.26 1.20 3.55
C SER A 82 -15.27 1.64 5.01
N THR A 83 -14.59 0.89 5.85
CA THR A 83 -14.35 1.28 7.25
C THR A 83 -13.21 2.30 7.39
N SER A 84 -12.50 2.61 6.29
CA SER A 84 -11.35 3.52 6.26
C SER A 84 -11.68 4.82 5.52
N ASN A 85 -11.38 5.95 6.16
CA ASN A 85 -11.40 7.27 5.51
C ASN A 85 -10.32 7.35 4.42
N GLY A 86 -10.59 8.13 3.38
CA GLY A 86 -9.67 8.38 2.26
C GLY A 86 -9.51 7.19 1.31
N SER A 87 -10.36 6.17 1.43
CA SER A 87 -10.26 4.94 0.64
C SER A 87 -10.43 5.14 -0.87
N ARG A 88 -11.11 6.21 -1.29
CA ARG A 88 -11.26 6.59 -2.70
C ARG A 88 -10.50 7.87 -3.02
N PHE A 89 -10.58 8.87 -2.14
CA PHE A 89 -10.01 10.20 -2.39
C PHE A 89 -9.34 10.74 -1.14
N THR A 90 -8.10 11.21 -1.30
CA THR A 90 -7.39 11.98 -0.27
C THR A 90 -6.75 13.20 -0.94
N SER A 91 -6.99 14.41 -0.43
CA SER A 91 -6.32 15.62 -0.90
C SER A 91 -5.48 16.24 0.20
N PHE A 92 -4.32 16.74 -0.18
CA PHE A 92 -3.42 17.50 0.67
C PHE A 92 -3.42 18.95 0.21
N TYR A 93 -3.82 19.85 1.09
CA TYR A 93 -3.74 21.29 0.84
C TYR A 93 -2.61 21.87 1.69
N PHE A 94 -1.65 22.55 1.05
CA PHE A 94 -0.44 22.99 1.74
C PHE A 94 0.22 24.20 1.05
N ILE A 95 1.19 24.81 1.75
CA ILE A 95 2.06 25.83 1.17
C ILE A 95 3.34 25.15 0.67
N GLY A 96 3.71 25.35 -0.59
CA GLY A 96 4.89 24.75 -1.21
C GLY A 96 6.19 25.12 -0.48
N ALA A 97 7.03 24.12 -0.20
CA ALA A 97 8.30 24.31 0.49
C ALA A 97 9.28 25.17 -0.31
N SER A 98 10.23 25.82 0.38
CA SER A 98 11.30 26.59 -0.26
C SER A 98 12.32 25.72 -1.00
N THR A 99 12.32 24.42 -0.73
CA THR A 99 13.19 23.39 -1.31
C THR A 99 12.69 22.82 -2.62
N LEU A 100 11.43 23.08 -3.01
CA LEU A 100 10.88 22.62 -4.29
C LEU A 100 11.78 23.08 -5.45
N THR A 101 12.03 22.21 -6.41
CA THR A 101 12.95 22.51 -7.52
C THR A 101 12.43 23.67 -8.37
N ASP A 102 11.12 23.73 -8.57
CA ASP A 102 10.46 24.84 -9.26
C ASP A 102 10.19 26.03 -8.33
N ALA A 103 10.82 27.17 -8.64
CA ALA A 103 10.65 28.40 -7.90
C ALA A 103 9.21 28.95 -7.96
N ALA A 104 8.43 28.62 -8.98
CA ALA A 104 7.04 29.06 -9.14
C ALA A 104 6.07 28.39 -8.16
N LEU A 105 6.47 27.26 -7.56
CA LEU A 105 5.68 26.52 -6.56
C LEU A 105 6.00 26.94 -5.11
N ARG A 106 7.18 27.52 -4.87
CA ARG A 106 7.65 27.89 -3.52
C ARG A 106 6.74 28.95 -2.90
N GLY A 107 6.26 28.69 -1.69
CA GLY A 107 5.37 29.60 -0.96
C GLY A 107 3.97 29.73 -1.54
N LYS A 108 3.60 28.89 -2.52
CA LYS A 108 2.27 28.89 -3.14
C LYS A 108 1.33 27.88 -2.50
N LYS A 109 0.03 28.13 -2.56
CA LYS A 109 -1.00 27.21 -2.09
C LYS A 109 -1.20 26.11 -3.13
N ILE A 110 -0.96 24.88 -2.75
CA ILE A 110 -1.03 23.71 -3.63
C ILE A 110 -2.09 22.76 -3.06
N LEU A 111 -3.01 22.33 -3.92
CA LEU A 111 -3.88 21.20 -3.66
C LEU A 111 -3.39 20.01 -4.46
N LEU A 112 -2.83 19.00 -3.78
CA LEU A 112 -2.44 17.73 -4.38
C LEU A 112 -3.47 16.66 -4.01
N GLU A 113 -4.20 16.16 -4.99
CA GLU A 113 -5.22 15.13 -4.80
C GLU A 113 -4.70 13.76 -5.23
N LYS A 114 -5.02 12.74 -4.43
CA LYS A 114 -4.75 11.33 -4.68
C LYS A 114 -6.05 10.54 -4.77
N ARG A 115 -6.42 10.20 -6.01
CA ARG A 115 -7.55 9.32 -6.32
C ARG A 115 -7.11 7.86 -6.31
N SER A 116 -7.51 7.13 -5.27
CA SER A 116 -7.21 5.68 -5.11
C SER A 116 -8.31 4.76 -5.66
N LEU A 117 -9.47 5.32 -6.02
CA LEU A 117 -10.56 4.58 -6.65
C LEU A 117 -10.09 3.91 -7.96
N GLY A 118 -10.28 2.59 -8.08
CA GLY A 118 -9.81 1.82 -9.25
C GLY A 118 -8.41 1.22 -9.13
N ALA A 119 -7.73 1.37 -7.99
CA ALA A 119 -6.41 0.81 -7.71
C ALA A 119 -5.32 1.29 -8.70
N ALA A 120 -4.17 0.60 -8.75
CA ALA A 120 -2.97 1.08 -9.45
C ALA A 120 -3.18 1.27 -10.96
N GLY A 121 -3.96 0.41 -11.61
CA GLY A 121 -4.21 0.50 -13.06
C GLY A 121 -4.94 1.77 -13.49
N TYR A 122 -5.68 2.40 -12.57
CA TYR A 122 -6.26 3.73 -12.79
C TYR A 122 -5.23 4.85 -12.80
N GLY A 123 -4.02 4.61 -12.30
CA GLY A 123 -2.88 5.50 -12.50
C GLY A 123 -2.19 5.27 -13.84
N VAL A 124 -2.70 4.41 -14.73
CA VAL A 124 -2.08 4.11 -16.03
C VAL A 124 -3.05 4.35 -17.18
N VAL A 125 -4.16 3.61 -17.23
CA VAL A 125 -5.10 3.63 -18.37
C VAL A 125 -5.73 5.03 -18.57
N PRO A 126 -6.30 5.69 -17.53
CA PRO A 126 -6.85 7.03 -17.68
C PRO A 126 -5.85 8.08 -18.13
N ILE A 127 -4.57 7.94 -17.74
CA ILE A 127 -3.51 8.86 -18.16
C ILE A 127 -3.27 8.70 -19.67
N LEU A 128 -2.95 7.48 -20.11
CA LEU A 128 -2.64 7.20 -21.52
C LEU A 128 -3.82 7.41 -22.48
N ALA A 129 -5.05 7.22 -22.00
CA ALA A 129 -6.27 7.44 -22.78
C ALA A 129 -6.89 8.83 -22.56
N HIS A 130 -6.26 9.70 -21.77
CA HIS A 130 -6.73 11.06 -21.44
C HIS A 130 -8.20 11.08 -20.95
N LEU A 131 -8.56 10.14 -20.08
CA LEU A 131 -9.94 9.99 -19.60
C LEU A 131 -10.22 10.93 -18.42
N PRO A 132 -11.33 11.69 -18.45
CA PRO A 132 -11.77 12.43 -17.28
C PRO A 132 -12.31 11.48 -16.20
N LEU A 133 -11.93 11.73 -14.95
CA LEU A 133 -12.32 10.95 -13.78
C LEU A 133 -12.98 11.87 -12.73
N ASP A 134 -13.73 11.28 -11.79
CA ASP A 134 -14.11 12.01 -10.58
C ASP A 134 -12.88 12.31 -9.73
N HIS A 135 -12.66 13.56 -9.39
CA HIS A 135 -11.61 14.02 -8.49
C HIS A 135 -12.18 14.85 -7.35
N LEU A 136 -11.58 14.75 -6.16
CA LEU A 136 -12.01 15.52 -5.00
C LEU A 136 -11.70 17.01 -5.19
N ASP A 137 -12.74 17.83 -5.13
CA ASP A 137 -12.71 19.29 -5.18
C ASP A 137 -13.19 19.83 -3.84
N ILE A 138 -12.25 20.37 -3.06
CA ILE A 138 -12.53 20.93 -1.73
C ILE A 138 -12.87 22.44 -1.78
N PHE A 139 -12.84 23.06 -2.97
CA PHE A 139 -13.02 24.51 -3.18
C PHE A 139 -14.15 24.85 -4.17
N HIS A 140 -15.07 23.91 -4.43
CA HIS A 140 -16.12 24.10 -5.41
C HIS A 140 -16.89 25.43 -5.25
N THR A 141 -17.23 26.06 -6.39
CA THR A 141 -17.73 27.44 -6.57
C THR A 141 -18.98 27.86 -5.76
N ALA A 142 -19.60 26.98 -4.98
CA ALA A 142 -20.64 27.35 -4.01
C ALA A 142 -19.99 27.80 -2.69
N THR A 143 -19.44 29.02 -2.70
CA THR A 143 -18.66 29.73 -1.65
C THR A 143 -19.33 29.92 -0.28
N SER A 144 -20.39 29.19 0.06
CA SER A 144 -21.10 29.34 1.35
C SER A 144 -21.47 28.04 2.06
N LYS A 145 -21.10 26.85 1.58
CA LYS A 145 -21.60 25.58 2.17
C LYS A 145 -20.60 24.46 2.45
N LEU A 146 -19.34 24.56 2.05
CA LEU A 146 -18.42 23.41 2.20
C LEU A 146 -18.06 23.14 3.66
N GLN A 147 -17.83 24.16 4.50
CA GLN A 147 -17.30 23.94 5.85
C GLN A 147 -18.21 23.18 6.81
N ALA A 148 -19.53 23.38 6.74
CA ALA A 148 -20.48 22.68 7.60
C ALA A 148 -20.61 21.18 7.27
N THR A 149 -20.02 20.72 6.16
CA THR A 149 -20.18 19.34 5.66
C THR A 149 -18.96 18.46 5.96
N TRP A 150 -17.84 19.05 6.38
CA TRP A 150 -16.63 18.31 6.78
C TRP A 150 -16.62 18.05 8.29
N THR A 151 -16.31 16.82 8.66
CA THR A 151 -16.00 16.44 10.03
C THR A 151 -14.52 16.71 10.27
N ASN A 152 -14.21 17.55 11.26
CA ASN A 152 -12.86 17.99 11.53
C ASN A 152 -12.27 17.22 12.71
N THR A 153 -11.09 16.65 12.52
CA THR A 153 -10.29 16.02 13.57
C THR A 153 -8.84 16.49 13.46
N THR A 154 -8.02 16.10 14.41
CA THR A 154 -6.58 16.34 14.37
C THR A 154 -5.88 15.01 14.63
N GLN A 155 -4.85 14.72 13.86
CA GLN A 155 -3.99 13.56 14.10
C GLN A 155 -2.59 14.02 14.46
N SER A 156 -1.95 13.26 15.33
CA SER A 156 -0.57 13.48 15.75
C SER A 156 0.35 12.68 14.85
N LEU A 157 1.13 13.38 14.02
CA LEU A 157 1.99 12.80 12.98
C LEU A 157 3.47 13.17 13.20
N VAL A 158 4.35 12.53 12.42
CA VAL A 158 5.77 12.90 12.33
C VAL A 158 5.92 13.84 11.13
N VAL A 159 6.50 15.03 11.36
CA VAL A 159 6.76 16.03 10.32
C VAL A 159 8.20 16.51 10.46
N ASN A 160 8.99 16.38 9.41
CA ASN A 160 10.41 16.71 9.36
C ASN A 160 11.20 16.10 10.53
N GLY A 161 10.93 14.83 10.83
CA GLY A 161 11.54 14.09 11.94
C GLY A 161 11.04 14.48 13.34
N VAL A 162 10.10 15.43 13.44
CA VAL A 162 9.49 15.84 14.71
C VAL A 162 8.20 15.05 14.93
N SER A 163 8.19 14.18 15.95
CA SER A 163 6.99 13.46 16.37
C SER A 163 6.02 14.36 17.13
N GLY A 164 4.73 14.06 17.06
CA GLY A 164 3.72 14.73 17.88
C GLY A 164 3.08 15.96 17.23
N VAL A 165 3.34 16.19 15.93
CA VAL A 165 2.85 17.37 15.21
C VAL A 165 1.38 17.19 14.88
N SER A 166 0.55 18.11 15.38
CA SER A 166 -0.88 18.15 15.13
C SER A 166 -1.16 18.57 13.68
N VAL A 167 -1.71 17.65 12.88
CA VAL A 167 -2.14 17.87 11.50
C VAL A 167 -3.67 17.80 11.43
N PRO A 168 -4.35 18.82 10.87
CA PRO A 168 -5.79 18.80 10.67
C PRO A 168 -6.23 17.76 9.63
N PHE A 169 -7.32 17.07 9.93
CA PHE A 169 -8.01 16.14 9.04
C PHE A 169 -9.47 16.55 8.87
N HIS A 170 -9.94 16.51 7.63
CA HIS A 170 -11.29 16.85 7.22
C HIS A 170 -11.89 15.66 6.48
N ALA A 171 -13.01 15.13 6.97
CA ALA A 171 -13.66 13.98 6.34
C ALA A 171 -15.13 14.27 5.99
N ALA A 172 -15.57 13.88 4.79
CA ALA A 172 -16.95 14.03 4.34
C ALA A 172 -17.49 12.73 3.74
N SER A 173 -18.76 12.41 4.03
CA SER A 173 -19.44 11.28 3.39
C SER A 173 -19.82 11.63 1.96
N ILE A 174 -19.22 10.96 0.98
CA ILE A 174 -19.43 11.22 -0.45
C ILE A 174 -20.17 10.04 -1.08
N THR A 175 -21.35 10.34 -1.61
CA THR A 175 -22.29 9.42 -2.26
C THR A 175 -22.69 9.99 -3.62
N THR A 176 -23.31 9.18 -4.47
CA THR A 176 -23.84 9.68 -5.75
C THR A 176 -24.81 10.85 -5.57
N ALA A 177 -25.57 10.89 -4.47
CA ALA A 177 -26.55 11.94 -4.22
C ALA A 177 -25.95 13.32 -3.91
N ASN A 178 -24.72 13.37 -3.40
CA ASN A 178 -24.03 14.62 -3.05
C ASN A 178 -22.68 14.80 -3.76
N ALA A 179 -22.35 13.91 -4.71
CA ALA A 179 -21.09 13.90 -5.42
C ALA A 179 -20.79 15.23 -6.11
N SER A 180 -21.79 15.88 -6.73
CA SER A 180 -21.62 17.18 -7.39
C SER A 180 -21.21 18.32 -6.46
N THR A 181 -21.29 18.14 -5.14
CA THR A 181 -20.81 19.10 -4.14
C THR A 181 -19.31 18.97 -3.90
N PHE A 182 -18.76 17.76 -4.07
CA PHE A 182 -17.40 17.41 -3.66
C PHE A 182 -16.51 16.96 -4.80
N LEU A 183 -17.08 16.58 -5.94
CA LEU A 183 -16.35 15.95 -7.02
C LEU A 183 -16.46 16.80 -8.28
N THR A 184 -15.33 16.95 -8.96
CA THR A 184 -15.25 17.51 -10.31
C THR A 184 -14.79 16.41 -11.27
N SER A 185 -15.21 16.50 -12.53
CA SER A 185 -14.77 15.59 -13.58
C SER A 185 -13.65 16.24 -14.40
N THR A 186 -12.45 15.68 -14.32
CA THR A 186 -11.26 16.23 -14.99
C THR A 186 -10.24 15.13 -15.25
N GLN A 187 -9.29 15.38 -16.16
CA GLN A 187 -8.15 14.49 -16.37
C GLN A 187 -7.18 14.60 -15.19
N SER A 188 -6.52 13.48 -14.88
CA SER A 188 -5.39 13.46 -13.95
C SER A 188 -4.13 13.99 -14.64
N HIS A 189 -3.31 14.77 -13.93
CA HIS A 189 -2.01 15.23 -14.42
C HIS A 189 -0.91 14.17 -14.29
N GLY A 190 -1.12 13.19 -13.42
CA GLY A 190 -0.20 12.08 -13.22
C GLY A 190 -0.87 10.88 -12.54
N GLY A 191 -0.17 9.76 -12.55
CA GLY A 191 -0.66 8.51 -12.01
C GLY A 191 0.37 7.79 -11.14
N PHE A 192 -0.12 7.05 -10.14
CA PHE A 192 0.71 6.28 -9.22
C PHE A 192 0.45 4.79 -9.38
N ALA A 193 1.53 4.04 -9.57
CA ALA A 193 1.52 2.58 -9.57
C ALA A 193 2.49 2.06 -8.50
N GLY A 194 2.00 1.22 -7.58
CA GLY A 194 2.88 0.51 -6.62
C GLY A 194 3.62 -0.69 -7.22
N VAL A 195 3.78 -0.69 -8.53
CA VAL A 195 4.38 -1.72 -9.40
C VAL A 195 4.79 -1.01 -10.68
N ASP A 196 5.61 -1.63 -11.54
CA ASP A 196 5.84 -1.09 -12.88
C ASP A 196 4.52 -0.98 -13.67
N THR A 197 4.42 0.07 -14.46
CA THR A 197 3.21 0.36 -15.22
C THR A 197 2.96 -0.60 -16.39
N ALA A 198 4.02 -1.21 -16.94
CA ALA A 198 3.88 -2.19 -18.02
C ALA A 198 3.14 -3.45 -17.56
N ALA A 199 3.35 -3.89 -16.31
CA ALA A 199 2.60 -4.98 -15.69
C ALA A 199 1.08 -4.81 -15.77
N LEU A 200 0.62 -3.56 -15.65
CA LEU A 200 -0.80 -3.19 -15.64
C LEU A 200 -1.39 -3.03 -17.04
N LEU A 201 -0.59 -3.17 -18.09
CA LEU A 201 -1.01 -3.12 -19.50
C LEU A 201 -0.87 -4.48 -20.21
N ALA A 202 -0.67 -5.56 -19.45
CA ALA A 202 -0.66 -6.92 -19.98
C ALA A 202 -2.09 -7.34 -20.39
N GLN A 203 -2.44 -7.13 -21.65
CA GLN A 203 -3.79 -7.37 -22.19
C GLN A 203 -4.30 -8.79 -21.94
N GLY A 204 -5.60 -8.90 -21.64
CA GLY A 204 -6.25 -10.18 -21.35
C GLY A 204 -5.84 -10.82 -20.03
N SER A 205 -5.00 -10.16 -19.24
CA SER A 205 -4.54 -10.67 -17.96
C SER A 205 -5.31 -10.10 -16.77
N SER A 206 -5.25 -10.78 -15.63
CA SER A 206 -5.79 -10.25 -14.36
C SER A 206 -5.02 -9.02 -13.83
N ASN A 207 -3.93 -8.61 -14.48
CA ASN A 207 -3.23 -7.36 -14.18
C ASN A 207 -3.81 -6.17 -14.95
N TYR A 208 -4.53 -6.39 -16.06
CA TYR A 208 -5.11 -5.28 -16.82
C TYR A 208 -6.34 -4.74 -16.09
N PRO A 209 -6.42 -3.44 -15.76
CA PRO A 209 -7.53 -2.90 -14.97
C PRO A 209 -8.88 -3.01 -15.68
N ASP A 210 -9.93 -3.21 -14.88
CA ASP A 210 -11.32 -3.06 -15.32
C ASP A 210 -11.85 -1.67 -14.94
N PRO A 211 -12.78 -1.09 -15.72
CA PRO A 211 -13.38 0.17 -15.37
C PRO A 211 -14.23 0.01 -14.11
N VAL A 212 -13.99 0.88 -13.14
CA VAL A 212 -14.84 1.07 -11.97
C VAL A 212 -15.93 2.09 -12.25
N LYS A 213 -16.93 2.11 -11.37
CA LYS A 213 -17.98 3.12 -11.42
C LYS A 213 -17.48 4.42 -10.81
N GLU A 214 -17.65 5.52 -11.55
CA GLU A 214 -17.50 6.86 -11.02
C GLU A 214 -18.60 7.12 -9.98
N VAL A 215 -18.28 7.86 -8.93
CA VAL A 215 -19.20 8.10 -7.81
C VAL A 215 -20.32 9.04 -8.23
N SER A 216 -19.98 10.07 -9.02
CA SER A 216 -20.88 11.12 -9.50
C SER A 216 -21.97 10.61 -10.43
N THR A 217 -21.65 9.63 -11.28
CA THR A 217 -22.57 9.10 -12.28
C THR A 217 -23.11 7.71 -11.94
N ASN A 218 -22.44 6.97 -11.04
CA ASN A 218 -22.67 5.55 -10.79
C ASN A 218 -22.59 4.69 -12.07
N ALA A 219 -21.85 5.16 -13.06
CA ALA A 219 -21.59 4.49 -14.33
C ALA A 219 -20.09 4.20 -14.47
N THR A 220 -19.74 3.20 -15.29
CA THR A 220 -18.35 2.90 -15.62
C THR A 220 -17.68 4.09 -16.30
N THR A 221 -16.39 4.32 -16.03
CA THR A 221 -15.61 5.40 -16.65
C THR A 221 -15.79 5.44 -18.17
N ALA A 222 -16.29 6.56 -18.68
CA ALA A 222 -16.57 6.72 -20.12
C ALA A 222 -15.27 6.72 -20.93
N GLY A 223 -15.31 6.13 -22.13
CA GLY A 223 -14.14 6.09 -23.03
C GLY A 223 -13.09 5.03 -22.66
N TRP A 224 -13.35 4.17 -21.68
CA TRP A 224 -12.44 3.09 -21.30
C TRP A 224 -12.06 2.20 -22.49
N THR A 225 -10.78 1.83 -22.58
CA THR A 225 -10.24 1.00 -23.65
C THR A 225 -9.36 -0.12 -23.11
N TYR A 226 -9.46 -1.29 -23.73
CA TYR A 226 -8.59 -2.45 -23.49
C TYR A 226 -7.50 -2.61 -24.55
N ALA A 227 -7.32 -1.59 -25.41
CA ALA A 227 -6.37 -1.61 -26.52
C ALA A 227 -4.97 -1.07 -26.17
N LEU A 228 -4.77 -0.52 -24.98
CA LEU A 228 -3.45 -0.03 -24.56
C LEU A 228 -2.51 -1.22 -24.29
N THR A 229 -1.25 -1.00 -24.57
CA THR A 229 -0.14 -1.96 -24.45
C THR A 229 1.05 -1.27 -23.78
N PRO A 230 2.06 -2.02 -23.31
CA PRO A 230 3.29 -1.42 -22.77
C PRO A 230 3.96 -0.41 -23.71
N ASP A 231 3.86 -0.57 -25.04
CA ASP A 231 4.43 0.37 -26.03
C ASP A 231 3.88 1.79 -25.89
N ASN A 232 2.65 1.94 -25.39
CA ASN A 232 2.02 3.24 -25.18
C ASN A 232 2.70 4.05 -24.07
N LEU A 233 3.49 3.42 -23.19
CA LEU A 233 4.21 4.10 -22.11
C LEU A 233 5.33 5.03 -22.62
N SER A 234 5.73 4.90 -23.89
CA SER A 234 6.66 5.83 -24.55
C SER A 234 6.13 7.27 -24.67
N ALA A 235 4.81 7.47 -24.49
CA ALA A 235 4.17 8.78 -24.56
C ALA A 235 4.19 9.56 -23.23
N VAL A 236 4.63 8.94 -22.13
CA VAL A 236 4.61 9.53 -20.79
C VAL A 236 5.98 9.52 -20.15
N ASN A 237 6.21 10.45 -19.23
CA ASN A 237 7.39 10.40 -18.36
C ASN A 237 7.12 9.41 -17.22
N ARG A 238 8.06 8.50 -16.95
CA ARG A 238 7.98 7.56 -15.84
C ARG A 238 9.11 7.85 -14.87
N ILE A 239 8.77 7.94 -13.58
CA ILE A 239 9.69 8.19 -12.48
C ILE A 239 9.63 6.97 -11.57
N SER A 240 10.72 6.22 -11.48
CA SER A 240 10.82 5.09 -10.57
C SER A 240 10.76 5.56 -9.13
N THR A 241 10.06 4.80 -8.30
CA THR A 241 9.96 5.03 -6.86
C THR A 241 10.69 3.93 -6.10
N GLY A 242 10.81 4.10 -4.79
CA GLY A 242 11.35 3.04 -3.92
C GLY A 242 10.50 1.76 -3.96
N GLY A 243 11.01 0.71 -3.33
CA GLY A 243 10.31 -0.56 -3.19
C GLY A 243 9.31 -0.59 -2.04
N LEU A 244 8.42 -1.58 -2.09
CA LEU A 244 7.54 -1.96 -0.98
C LEU A 244 7.60 -3.48 -0.77
N VAL A 245 7.72 -3.88 0.50
CA VAL A 245 7.60 -5.28 0.88
C VAL A 245 6.12 -5.68 0.99
N TYR A 246 5.75 -6.77 0.33
CA TYR A 246 4.44 -7.37 0.41
C TYR A 246 4.46 -8.62 1.30
N GLY A 247 3.29 -9.07 1.72
CA GLY A 247 3.16 -10.20 2.64
C GLY A 247 1.91 -11.01 2.39
N ILE A 248 1.88 -12.19 3.00
CA ILE A 248 0.75 -13.11 2.95
C ILE A 248 0.08 -13.15 4.30
N GLY A 249 -1.09 -12.52 4.40
CA GLY A 249 -1.91 -12.52 5.60
C GLY A 249 -2.79 -13.77 5.65
N VAL A 250 -2.92 -14.38 6.83
CA VAL A 250 -3.82 -15.51 7.09
C VAL A 250 -4.72 -15.21 8.28
N THR A 251 -5.91 -15.78 8.31
CA THR A 251 -6.79 -15.66 9.50
C THR A 251 -6.10 -16.20 10.75
N LEU A 252 -6.37 -15.64 11.93
CA LEU A 252 -5.65 -16.00 13.15
C LEU A 252 -5.77 -17.48 13.50
N ASP A 253 -6.95 -18.08 13.29
CA ASP A 253 -7.12 -19.51 13.53
C ASP A 253 -6.28 -20.33 12.55
N PHE A 254 -6.20 -19.91 11.29
CA PHE A 254 -5.38 -20.59 10.30
C PHE A 254 -3.88 -20.46 10.61
N TYR A 255 -3.43 -19.29 11.07
CA TYR A 255 -2.06 -19.09 11.56
C TYR A 255 -1.68 -20.10 12.67
N LYS A 256 -2.55 -20.27 13.67
CA LYS A 256 -2.33 -21.22 14.77
C LYS A 256 -2.31 -22.67 14.29
N VAL A 257 -3.16 -23.01 13.32
CA VAL A 257 -3.18 -24.34 12.67
C VAL A 257 -1.88 -24.60 11.92
N LEU A 258 -1.37 -23.62 11.18
CA LEU A 258 -0.08 -23.73 10.49
C LEU A 258 1.07 -23.93 11.48
N GLN A 259 1.08 -23.21 12.60
CA GLN A 259 2.08 -23.42 13.65
C GLN A 259 2.00 -24.83 14.25
N ALA A 260 0.82 -25.27 14.65
CA ALA A 260 0.62 -26.60 15.22
C ALA A 260 0.99 -27.72 14.24
N ALA A 261 0.65 -27.55 12.95
CA ALA A 261 1.04 -28.46 11.89
C ALA A 261 2.56 -28.55 11.76
N GLN A 262 3.25 -27.41 11.72
CA GLN A 262 4.70 -27.36 11.55
C GLN A 262 5.47 -27.83 12.80
N ILE A 263 4.92 -27.62 14.00
CA ILE A 263 5.46 -28.24 15.22
C ILE A 263 5.35 -29.77 15.12
N ALA A 264 4.21 -30.28 14.63
CA ALA A 264 3.98 -31.72 14.51
C ALA A 264 4.84 -32.39 13.41
N THR A 265 5.18 -31.68 12.34
CA THR A 265 6.09 -32.16 11.28
C THR A 265 7.57 -31.92 11.61
N GLY A 266 7.87 -31.11 12.62
CA GLY A 266 9.23 -30.74 13.02
C GLY A 266 9.82 -29.55 12.26
N ASP A 267 9.03 -28.88 11.42
CA ASP A 267 9.43 -27.67 10.68
C ASP A 267 9.49 -26.42 11.59
N LEU A 268 8.76 -26.43 12.70
CA LEU A 268 8.88 -25.45 13.78
C LEU A 268 9.36 -26.11 15.08
N PRO A 269 10.18 -25.43 15.90
CA PRO A 269 10.60 -25.96 17.19
C PRO A 269 9.41 -26.28 18.10
N ALA A 270 9.46 -27.42 18.79
CA ALA A 270 8.42 -27.83 19.74
C ALA A 270 8.26 -26.87 20.95
N THR A 271 9.22 -25.95 21.15
CA THR A 271 9.17 -24.90 22.17
C THR A 271 8.34 -23.68 21.75
N VAL A 272 7.94 -23.57 20.48
CA VAL A 272 7.10 -22.47 20.00
C VAL A 272 5.72 -22.57 20.65
N THR A 273 5.32 -21.50 21.35
CA THR A 273 3.96 -21.37 21.85
C THR A 273 3.02 -21.04 20.69
N VAL A 274 2.00 -21.86 20.45
CA VAL A 274 0.98 -21.58 19.43
C VAL A 274 0.32 -20.23 19.70
N GLY A 275 0.27 -19.39 18.67
CA GLY A 275 -0.19 -18.01 18.71
C GLY A 275 0.93 -16.98 18.85
N ALA A 276 2.15 -17.36 19.26
CA ALA A 276 3.29 -16.46 19.30
C ALA A 276 3.61 -15.92 17.90
N TYR A 277 4.14 -14.71 17.84
CA TYR A 277 4.28 -13.93 16.60
C TYR A 277 5.64 -13.24 16.47
N ASP A 278 6.66 -13.74 17.17
CA ASP A 278 8.06 -13.38 16.92
C ASP A 278 8.63 -14.12 15.69
N GLN A 279 9.83 -13.72 15.28
CA GLN A 279 10.52 -14.26 14.10
C GLN A 279 10.73 -15.79 14.13
N ALA A 280 10.98 -16.39 15.30
CA ALA A 280 11.19 -17.83 15.41
C ALA A 280 9.87 -18.60 15.37
N SER A 281 8.78 -17.96 15.79
CA SER A 281 7.45 -18.57 15.87
C SER A 281 6.65 -18.51 14.56
N LEU A 282 7.02 -17.67 13.60
CA LEU A 282 6.30 -17.56 12.32
C LEU A 282 6.32 -18.89 11.55
N PRO A 283 5.16 -19.45 11.16
CA PRO A 283 5.10 -20.58 10.26
C PRO A 283 5.49 -20.17 8.84
N SER A 284 5.98 -21.14 8.07
CA SER A 284 6.46 -20.94 6.70
C SER A 284 5.65 -21.75 5.69
N ILE A 285 5.32 -21.13 4.55
CA ILE A 285 4.77 -21.84 3.39
C ILE A 285 5.75 -21.74 2.24
N SER A 286 5.85 -22.81 1.44
CA SER A 286 6.68 -22.76 0.23
C SER A 286 5.98 -21.97 -0.87
N ARG A 287 6.76 -21.35 -1.75
CA ARG A 287 6.24 -20.63 -2.91
C ARG A 287 5.41 -21.51 -3.84
N ASN A 288 5.78 -22.79 -4.00
CA ASN A 288 5.01 -23.75 -4.80
C ASN A 288 3.63 -24.04 -4.18
N PHE A 289 3.56 -24.15 -2.85
CA PHE A 289 2.31 -24.34 -2.16
C PHE A 289 1.43 -23.08 -2.27
N LEU A 290 2.02 -21.90 -2.08
CA LEU A 290 1.34 -20.63 -2.26
C LEU A 290 0.85 -20.43 -3.71
N ALA A 291 1.65 -20.80 -4.72
CA ALA A 291 1.26 -20.76 -6.11
C ALA A 291 0.04 -21.67 -6.39
N SER A 292 0.02 -22.86 -5.79
CA SER A 292 -1.11 -23.80 -5.89
C SER A 292 -2.38 -23.26 -5.23
N ILE A 293 -2.25 -22.49 -4.15
CA ILE A 293 -3.37 -21.79 -3.51
C ILE A 293 -3.88 -20.64 -4.40
N LEU A 294 -2.99 -19.76 -4.86
CA LEU A 294 -3.37 -18.56 -5.61
C LEU A 294 -3.95 -18.87 -6.99
N SER A 295 -3.52 -19.97 -7.62
CA SER A 295 -4.09 -20.51 -8.87
C SER A 295 -5.36 -21.33 -8.67
N GLY A 296 -5.73 -21.62 -7.41
CA GLY A 296 -6.96 -22.34 -7.06
C GLY A 296 -6.89 -23.86 -7.24
N ASN A 297 -5.69 -24.42 -7.41
CA ASN A 297 -5.48 -25.87 -7.52
C ASN A 297 -5.75 -26.60 -6.20
N ILE A 298 -5.70 -25.91 -5.06
CA ILE A 298 -6.10 -26.44 -3.76
C ILE A 298 -7.45 -25.84 -3.38
N THR A 299 -8.48 -26.68 -3.37
CA THR A 299 -9.88 -26.27 -3.21
C THR A 299 -10.39 -26.44 -1.77
N ASP A 300 -9.78 -27.33 -0.99
CA ASP A 300 -10.15 -27.65 0.40
C ASP A 300 -8.91 -27.99 1.25
N TRP A 301 -8.88 -27.51 2.50
CA TRP A 301 -7.77 -27.72 3.43
C TRP A 301 -7.59 -29.19 3.84
N SER A 302 -8.62 -30.02 3.73
CA SER A 302 -8.52 -31.47 3.95
C SER A 302 -7.66 -32.18 2.90
N ASN A 303 -7.46 -31.55 1.73
CA ASN A 303 -6.59 -32.07 0.67
C ASN A 303 -5.11 -31.86 0.97
N VAL A 304 -4.76 -30.93 1.87
CA VAL A 304 -3.39 -30.68 2.28
C VAL A 304 -2.94 -31.78 3.25
N LYS A 305 -1.99 -32.61 2.80
CA LYS A 305 -1.49 -33.76 3.55
C LYS A 305 -0.17 -33.43 4.24
N LEU A 306 -0.06 -33.85 5.49
CA LEU A 306 1.09 -33.68 6.38
C LEU A 306 1.64 -35.06 6.73
N ASN A 307 2.97 -35.19 6.80
CA ASN A 307 3.60 -36.39 7.35
C ASN A 307 3.99 -36.14 8.81
N VAL A 308 3.21 -36.68 9.75
CA VAL A 308 3.42 -36.51 11.20
C VAL A 308 3.86 -37.84 11.77
N GLY A 309 5.16 -37.97 12.05
CA GLY A 309 5.75 -39.19 12.61
C GLY A 309 5.50 -40.43 11.75
N GLY A 310 5.54 -40.30 10.42
CA GLY A 310 5.27 -41.38 9.47
C GLY A 310 3.79 -41.61 9.15
N THR A 311 2.87 -40.85 9.76
CA THR A 311 1.43 -40.94 9.51
C THR A 311 0.94 -39.77 8.67
N THR A 312 0.18 -40.06 7.61
CA THR A 312 -0.46 -39.02 6.80
C THR A 312 -1.67 -38.44 7.53
N LYS A 313 -1.63 -37.14 7.83
CA LYS A 313 -2.75 -36.37 8.39
C LYS A 313 -3.18 -35.28 7.43
N SER A 314 -4.42 -34.81 7.54
CA SER A 314 -4.84 -33.59 6.85
C SER A 314 -4.56 -32.36 7.70
N LEU A 315 -4.48 -31.17 7.09
CA LEU A 315 -4.38 -29.92 7.84
C LEU A 315 -5.61 -29.66 8.74
N THR A 316 -6.76 -30.23 8.37
CA THR A 316 -8.02 -30.18 9.13
C THR A 316 -8.15 -31.28 10.20
N ASP A 317 -7.14 -32.14 10.37
CA ASP A 317 -7.18 -33.26 11.30
C ASP A 317 -7.44 -32.79 12.74
N ALA A 318 -8.24 -33.56 13.48
CA ALA A 318 -8.65 -33.19 14.84
C ALA A 318 -7.45 -32.98 15.78
N SER A 319 -6.39 -33.79 15.66
CA SER A 319 -5.22 -33.66 16.51
C SER A 319 -4.45 -32.36 16.26
N ILE A 320 -4.38 -31.91 15.00
CA ILE A 320 -3.75 -30.63 14.64
C ILE A 320 -4.59 -29.46 15.19
N ARG A 321 -5.91 -29.51 15.03
CA ARG A 321 -6.80 -28.45 15.55
C ARG A 321 -6.78 -28.35 17.07
N THR A 322 -6.77 -29.49 17.77
CA THR A 322 -6.65 -29.52 19.23
C THR A 322 -5.32 -28.93 19.69
N ALA A 323 -4.21 -29.29 19.04
CA ALA A 323 -2.90 -28.71 19.34
C ALA A 323 -2.85 -27.19 19.05
N ALA A 324 -3.56 -26.75 18.00
CA ALA A 324 -3.70 -25.32 17.67
C ALA A 324 -4.62 -24.54 18.64
N GLY A 325 -5.43 -25.24 19.45
CA GLY A 325 -6.44 -24.62 20.32
C GLY A 325 -7.55 -23.93 19.52
N VAL A 326 -7.89 -24.43 18.34
CA VAL A 326 -8.92 -23.84 17.47
C VAL A 326 -10.08 -24.81 17.21
N SER A 327 -11.24 -24.24 16.92
CA SER A 327 -12.40 -25.02 16.44
C SER A 327 -12.34 -25.23 14.92
N ALA A 328 -13.14 -26.17 14.42
CA ALA A 328 -13.36 -26.31 12.99
C ALA A 328 -13.96 -25.02 12.40
N PRO A 329 -13.52 -24.56 11.22
CA PRO A 329 -14.23 -23.51 10.49
C PRO A 329 -15.59 -24.07 10.02
N THR A 330 -16.54 -23.17 9.72
CA THR A 330 -17.85 -23.57 9.16
C THR A 330 -17.69 -24.33 7.84
N SER A 331 -16.63 -24.02 7.09
CA SER A 331 -16.26 -24.66 5.85
C SER A 331 -14.75 -24.89 5.78
N THR A 332 -14.34 -26.07 5.33
CA THR A 332 -12.93 -26.44 5.11
C THR A 332 -12.37 -26.02 3.75
N LYS A 333 -13.22 -25.45 2.88
CA LYS A 333 -12.79 -24.86 1.61
C LYS A 333 -11.65 -23.87 1.83
N VAL A 334 -10.70 -23.86 0.90
CA VAL A 334 -9.67 -22.83 0.86
C VAL A 334 -10.33 -21.50 0.48
N ALA A 335 -10.14 -20.47 1.31
CA ALA A 335 -10.57 -19.11 1.02
C ALA A 335 -9.36 -18.24 0.65
N VAL A 336 -9.37 -17.64 -0.54
CA VAL A 336 -8.25 -16.92 -1.13
C VAL A 336 -8.64 -15.47 -1.41
N GLY A 337 -7.99 -14.54 -0.72
CA GLY A 337 -8.08 -13.11 -0.94
C GLY A 337 -7.02 -12.69 -1.94
N LEU A 338 -7.42 -12.60 -3.20
CA LEU A 338 -6.64 -11.97 -4.25
C LEU A 338 -6.80 -10.45 -4.17
N ARG A 339 -6.57 -9.73 -5.27
CA ARG A 339 -6.94 -8.32 -5.40
C ARG A 339 -7.84 -8.12 -6.60
N ASN A 340 -8.54 -7.01 -6.65
CA ASN A 340 -9.26 -6.59 -7.85
C ASN A 340 -8.29 -6.49 -9.05
N THR A 341 -8.81 -6.71 -10.26
CA THR A 341 -8.06 -6.56 -11.51
C THR A 341 -7.37 -5.20 -11.57
N GLY A 342 -6.09 -5.15 -11.97
CA GLY A 342 -5.32 -3.90 -12.04
C GLY A 342 -4.76 -3.38 -10.71
N ALA A 343 -4.81 -4.16 -9.62
CA ALA A 343 -4.20 -3.76 -8.36
C ALA A 343 -2.72 -4.18 -8.28
N ALA A 344 -1.84 -3.25 -7.88
CA ALA A 344 -0.40 -3.51 -7.72
C ALA A 344 -0.08 -4.73 -6.84
N ILE A 345 -0.66 -4.82 -5.64
CA ILE A 345 -0.46 -5.98 -4.74
C ILE A 345 -0.79 -7.31 -5.45
N GLY A 346 -1.86 -7.34 -6.25
CA GLY A 346 -2.23 -8.52 -7.03
C GLY A 346 -1.22 -8.82 -8.13
N ALA A 347 -0.89 -7.81 -8.94
CA ALA A 347 0.07 -7.93 -10.04
C ALA A 347 1.44 -8.44 -9.56
N VAL A 348 1.95 -7.90 -8.46
CA VAL A 348 3.23 -8.34 -7.86
C VAL A 348 3.11 -9.78 -7.37
N ALA A 349 2.00 -10.17 -6.72
CA ALA A 349 1.82 -11.56 -6.28
C ALA A 349 1.82 -12.53 -7.47
N TYR A 350 1.11 -12.19 -8.55
CA TYR A 350 1.00 -13.06 -9.71
C TYR A 350 2.34 -13.19 -10.43
N ALA A 351 3.09 -12.10 -10.54
CA ALA A 351 4.40 -12.16 -11.16
C ALA A 351 5.44 -12.89 -10.30
N LYS A 352 5.53 -12.59 -9.00
CA LYS A 352 6.59 -13.15 -8.15
C LYS A 352 6.32 -14.57 -7.65
N ILE A 353 5.04 -14.99 -7.61
CA ILE A 353 4.65 -16.31 -7.11
C ILE A 353 4.16 -17.22 -8.23
N LEU A 354 3.44 -16.69 -9.23
CA LEU A 354 2.89 -17.48 -10.34
C LEU A 354 3.69 -17.33 -11.63
N ASN A 355 4.66 -16.41 -11.69
CA ASN A 355 5.36 -16.00 -12.92
C ASN A 355 4.42 -15.45 -14.02
N TYR A 356 3.20 -15.03 -13.63
CA TYR A 356 2.17 -14.56 -14.53
C TYR A 356 2.17 -13.02 -14.63
N PRO A 357 1.99 -12.43 -15.84
CA PRO A 357 1.79 -13.06 -17.13
C PRO A 357 3.08 -13.26 -17.95
N TYR A 358 4.25 -13.17 -17.31
CA TYR A 358 5.54 -13.03 -18.01
C TYR A 358 6.15 -14.32 -18.55
N VAL A 359 5.80 -15.47 -17.96
CA VAL A 359 6.31 -16.78 -18.40
C VAL A 359 5.22 -17.54 -19.15
N ASP A 360 5.58 -18.09 -20.31
CA ASP A 360 4.70 -18.95 -21.08
C ASP A 360 4.19 -20.12 -20.23
N GLN A 361 2.89 -20.38 -20.30
CA GLN A 361 2.21 -21.43 -19.51
C GLN A 361 2.29 -21.23 -17.99
N ALA A 362 2.61 -20.01 -17.51
CA ALA A 362 2.44 -19.64 -16.11
C ALA A 362 1.01 -19.90 -15.63
N ALA A 363 0.88 -20.33 -14.38
CA ALA A 363 -0.41 -20.53 -13.76
C ALA A 363 -1.13 -19.19 -13.65
N THR A 364 -2.37 -19.11 -14.13
CA THR A 364 -3.18 -17.90 -13.95
C THR A 364 -3.70 -17.82 -12.51
N PRO A 365 -3.89 -16.62 -11.94
CA PRO A 365 -4.60 -16.48 -10.67
C PRO A 365 -6.03 -17.03 -10.79
N ALA A 366 -6.55 -17.60 -9.70
CA ALA A 366 -7.87 -18.19 -9.67
C ALA A 366 -8.98 -17.15 -9.97
N ALA A 367 -10.04 -17.58 -10.65
CA ALA A 367 -11.16 -16.71 -10.98
C ALA A 367 -11.91 -16.25 -9.72
N LEU A 368 -12.29 -14.96 -9.68
CA LEU A 368 -13.05 -14.38 -8.57
C LEU A 368 -14.46 -14.99 -8.50
N VAL A 369 -14.89 -15.33 -7.28
CA VAL A 369 -16.25 -15.82 -7.01
C VAL A 369 -17.19 -14.63 -6.79
N PRO A 370 -18.33 -14.55 -7.51
CA PRO A 370 -19.31 -13.48 -7.34
C PRO A 370 -19.73 -13.25 -5.89
N ASN A 371 -20.00 -11.99 -5.52
CA ASN A 371 -20.36 -11.58 -4.16
C ASN A 371 -21.84 -11.84 -3.86
N THR A 372 -22.22 -13.12 -3.89
CA THR A 372 -23.56 -13.59 -3.54
C THR A 372 -23.46 -14.84 -2.68
N SER A 373 -24.39 -15.02 -1.75
CA SER A 373 -24.40 -16.19 -0.86
C SER A 373 -24.48 -17.51 -1.64
N ALA A 374 -25.25 -17.55 -2.74
CA ALA A 374 -25.38 -18.74 -3.58
C ALA A 374 -24.06 -19.13 -4.26
N ALA A 375 -23.38 -18.17 -4.92
CA ALA A 375 -22.11 -18.44 -5.59
C ALA A 375 -21.05 -18.91 -4.58
N GLU A 376 -20.92 -18.21 -3.45
CA GLU A 376 -19.95 -18.55 -2.40
C GLU A 376 -20.21 -19.91 -1.75
N SER A 377 -21.48 -20.27 -1.54
CA SER A 377 -21.86 -21.59 -1.03
C SER A 377 -21.45 -22.72 -1.97
N SER A 378 -21.48 -22.48 -3.29
CA SER A 378 -21.15 -23.48 -4.31
C SER A 378 -19.66 -23.57 -4.67
N ALA A 379 -18.92 -22.46 -4.61
CA ALA A 379 -17.53 -22.40 -5.08
C ALA A 379 -16.56 -23.11 -4.13
N ALA A 380 -15.53 -23.75 -4.69
CA ALA A 380 -14.36 -24.27 -3.97
C ALA A 380 -13.15 -24.25 -4.94
N PRO A 381 -12.08 -23.46 -4.68
CA PRO A 381 -11.92 -22.55 -3.54
C PRO A 381 -12.89 -21.36 -3.57
N LEU A 382 -13.01 -20.66 -2.44
CA LEU A 382 -13.70 -19.37 -2.34
C LEU A 382 -12.69 -18.26 -2.63
N VAL A 383 -12.79 -17.62 -3.79
CA VAL A 383 -11.82 -16.59 -4.22
C VAL A 383 -12.47 -15.21 -4.23
N LYS A 384 -11.84 -14.21 -3.59
CA LYS A 384 -12.36 -12.84 -3.46
C LYS A 384 -11.32 -11.80 -3.85
N GLY A 385 -11.80 -10.69 -4.43
CA GLY A 385 -10.97 -9.58 -4.92
C GLY A 385 -11.32 -8.25 -4.23
N PRO A 386 -10.84 -8.01 -2.99
CA PRO A 386 -10.99 -6.72 -2.32
C PRO A 386 -10.33 -5.57 -3.10
N THR A 387 -11.00 -4.42 -3.11
CA THR A 387 -10.61 -3.22 -3.89
C THR A 387 -9.44 -2.43 -3.29
N GLY A 388 -9.04 -2.73 -2.05
CA GLY A 388 -7.97 -2.01 -1.34
C GLY A 388 -7.30 -2.86 -0.26
N ALA A 389 -6.17 -2.37 0.27
CA ALA A 389 -5.43 -3.04 1.34
C ALA A 389 -6.26 -3.13 2.64
N SER A 390 -7.02 -2.09 3.00
CA SER A 390 -7.93 -2.14 4.15
C SER A 390 -9.08 -3.14 3.95
N ALA A 391 -9.71 -3.15 2.78
CA ALA A 391 -10.76 -4.13 2.45
C ALA A 391 -10.24 -5.58 2.50
N THR A 392 -8.95 -5.80 2.21
CA THR A 392 -8.30 -7.11 2.35
C THR A 392 -8.21 -7.53 3.82
N GLN A 393 -7.94 -6.59 4.73
CA GLN A 393 -7.94 -6.88 6.17
C GLN A 393 -9.35 -7.18 6.67
N ASP A 394 -10.36 -6.44 6.21
CA ASP A 394 -11.75 -6.64 6.60
C ASP A 394 -12.27 -8.00 6.09
N LEU A 395 -11.84 -8.44 4.91
CA LEU A 395 -12.09 -9.79 4.39
C LEU A 395 -11.51 -10.88 5.31
N LEU A 396 -10.25 -10.74 5.75
CA LEU A 396 -9.62 -11.68 6.69
C LEU A 396 -10.36 -11.71 8.04
N LEU A 397 -10.81 -10.54 8.52
CA LEU A 397 -11.60 -10.44 9.74
C LEU A 397 -12.98 -11.10 9.58
N ASP A 398 -13.62 -10.92 8.43
CA ASP A 398 -14.91 -11.53 8.10
C ASP A 398 -14.82 -13.05 8.07
N TRP A 399 -13.78 -13.62 7.46
CA TRP A 399 -13.55 -15.06 7.45
C TRP A 399 -13.19 -15.62 8.82
N GLN A 400 -12.46 -14.88 9.65
CA GLN A 400 -12.17 -15.27 11.03
C GLN A 400 -13.43 -15.23 11.91
N GLY A 401 -14.22 -14.16 11.78
CA GLY A 401 -15.36 -13.85 12.65
C GLY A 401 -16.68 -14.46 12.21
N GLY A 402 -16.83 -14.81 10.92
CA GLY A 402 -18.11 -15.14 10.32
C GLY A 402 -18.99 -13.91 10.05
N THR A 403 -18.38 -12.74 9.86
CA THR A 403 -19.06 -11.45 9.59
C THR A 403 -19.00 -11.09 8.10
N ASN A 404 -19.63 -9.98 7.70
CA ASN A 404 -19.63 -9.49 6.32
C ASN A 404 -19.44 -7.96 6.23
N ASN A 405 -18.49 -7.41 7.00
CA ASN A 405 -18.19 -5.99 7.00
C ASN A 405 -17.56 -5.52 5.69
N SER A 406 -16.82 -6.40 5.02
CA SER A 406 -16.21 -6.16 3.70
C SER A 406 -17.20 -6.25 2.55
N GLY A 407 -18.38 -6.86 2.75
CA GLY A 407 -19.33 -7.20 1.68
C GLY A 407 -18.90 -8.41 0.82
N LEU A 408 -17.82 -9.09 1.20
CA LEU A 408 -17.20 -10.19 0.44
C LEU A 408 -17.35 -11.57 1.12
N ASN A 409 -18.11 -11.68 2.20
CA ASN A 409 -18.44 -12.93 2.91
C ASN A 409 -19.96 -13.05 3.11
N ASN A 410 -20.67 -13.35 2.02
CA ASN A 410 -22.11 -13.26 1.92
C ASN A 410 -22.84 -14.51 2.47
N VAL A 411 -22.12 -15.59 2.79
CA VAL A 411 -22.69 -16.73 3.52
C VAL A 411 -22.72 -16.41 5.03
N SER A 412 -23.91 -16.16 5.57
CA SER A 412 -24.10 -15.75 6.96
C SER A 412 -23.44 -16.70 7.96
N GLY A 413 -22.57 -16.16 8.83
CA GLY A 413 -21.88 -16.93 9.87
C GLY A 413 -20.79 -17.86 9.35
N ALA A 414 -20.46 -17.82 8.06
CA ALA A 414 -19.44 -18.68 7.49
C ALA A 414 -18.04 -18.21 7.89
N LYS A 415 -17.35 -19.09 8.61
CA LYS A 415 -15.93 -18.94 8.93
C LYS A 415 -15.08 -19.76 7.99
N TYR A 416 -13.95 -19.20 7.60
CA TYR A 416 -12.98 -19.84 6.72
C TYR A 416 -11.57 -19.67 7.28
N TRP A 417 -10.75 -20.69 7.08
CA TRP A 417 -9.31 -20.54 7.14
C TRP A 417 -8.86 -19.89 5.84
N GLY A 418 -8.58 -18.59 5.91
CA GLY A 418 -8.35 -17.75 4.74
C GLY A 418 -6.91 -17.30 4.63
N ILE A 419 -6.48 -17.02 3.40
CA ILE A 419 -5.18 -16.50 3.03
C ILE A 419 -5.38 -15.35 2.04
N ALA A 420 -4.64 -14.25 2.20
CA ALA A 420 -4.75 -13.10 1.32
C ALA A 420 -3.40 -12.41 1.06
N VAL A 421 -3.24 -11.90 -0.15
CA VAL A 421 -2.08 -11.08 -0.53
C VAL A 421 -2.26 -9.65 -0.02
N ASN A 422 -1.26 -9.07 0.64
CA ASN A 422 -1.37 -7.72 1.22
C ASN A 422 -0.02 -6.98 1.24
N SER A 423 -0.02 -5.68 1.54
CA SER A 423 1.22 -4.95 1.89
C SER A 423 1.68 -5.37 3.29
N ALA A 424 2.98 -5.55 3.54
CA ALA A 424 3.48 -6.12 4.79
C ALA A 424 3.49 -5.14 5.98
N ASP A 425 3.27 -3.85 5.72
CA ASP A 425 3.20 -2.75 6.70
C ASP A 425 1.90 -2.71 7.53
N ARG A 426 0.96 -3.64 7.32
CA ARG A 426 -0.33 -3.68 8.02
C ARG A 426 -0.30 -4.50 9.30
N ASN A 427 -1.21 -4.18 10.24
CA ASN A 427 -1.38 -4.91 11.51
C ASN A 427 -0.12 -4.94 12.40
N ASN A 428 0.62 -3.84 12.37
CA ASN A 428 1.84 -3.57 13.15
C ASN A 428 1.61 -3.38 14.66
N THR A 429 0.37 -3.40 15.15
CA THR A 429 0.06 -3.27 16.60
C THR A 429 0.01 -4.60 17.34
N VAL A 430 0.29 -5.71 16.65
CA VAL A 430 0.44 -7.04 17.26
C VAL A 430 1.77 -7.09 18.02
N THR A 431 1.80 -7.76 19.16
CA THR A 431 3.02 -7.99 19.98
C THR A 431 3.69 -9.32 19.65
N THR A 432 4.89 -9.56 20.17
CA THR A 432 5.59 -10.86 20.04
C THR A 432 4.81 -12.03 20.63
N ALA A 433 4.01 -11.78 21.67
CA ALA A 433 3.09 -12.78 22.24
C ALA A 433 1.88 -13.08 21.34
N GLY A 434 1.77 -12.41 20.18
CA GLY A 434 0.65 -12.53 19.25
C GLY A 434 -0.65 -11.91 19.75
N THR A 435 -0.58 -11.02 20.74
CA THR A 435 -1.73 -10.26 21.26
C THR A 435 -1.79 -8.87 20.63
N GLY A 436 -2.93 -8.19 20.72
CA GLY A 436 -3.15 -6.91 20.04
C GLY A 436 -3.43 -7.07 18.54
N GLY A 437 -3.60 -5.94 17.86
CA GLY A 437 -3.95 -5.87 16.45
C GLY A 437 -5.28 -6.53 16.07
N LYS A 438 -5.48 -6.69 14.76
CA LYS A 438 -6.60 -7.40 14.14
C LYS A 438 -6.34 -8.91 14.17
N ASN A 439 -7.40 -9.73 14.12
CA ASN A 439 -7.33 -11.20 14.23
C ASN A 439 -6.89 -11.90 12.92
N TRP A 440 -5.73 -11.54 12.40
CA TRP A 440 -5.03 -12.19 11.28
C TRP A 440 -3.52 -11.96 11.40
N ARG A 441 -2.66 -12.78 10.79
CA ARG A 441 -1.20 -12.74 10.96
C ARG A 441 -0.48 -12.96 9.63
N TYR A 442 0.76 -12.48 9.48
CA TYR A 442 1.60 -12.85 8.32
C TYR A 442 2.26 -14.22 8.51
N VAL A 443 2.64 -14.83 7.39
CA VAL A 443 3.48 -16.05 7.33
C VAL A 443 4.75 -15.80 6.54
N LYS A 444 5.76 -16.66 6.74
CA LYS A 444 6.98 -16.68 5.94
C LYS A 444 6.72 -17.29 4.56
N ILE A 445 7.52 -16.89 3.58
CA ILE A 445 7.63 -17.55 2.28
C ILE A 445 9.03 -18.18 2.22
N ASP A 446 9.09 -19.47 1.93
CA ASP A 446 10.37 -20.22 1.78
C ASP A 446 11.31 -20.08 3.00
N GLY A 447 10.74 -19.89 4.21
CA GLY A 447 11.48 -19.74 5.45
C GLY A 447 11.81 -18.29 5.86
N TYR A 448 11.56 -17.31 4.98
CA TYR A 448 11.88 -15.91 5.21
C TYR A 448 10.66 -15.05 5.49
N ALA A 449 10.78 -14.17 6.47
CA ALA A 449 9.72 -13.23 6.85
C ALA A 449 9.72 -12.02 5.90
N PRO A 450 8.58 -11.31 5.73
CA PRO A 450 8.46 -10.13 4.88
C PRO A 450 9.15 -8.89 5.46
N THR A 451 10.45 -8.98 5.74
CA THR A 451 11.28 -7.89 6.25
C THR A 451 12.07 -7.25 5.11
N ILE A 452 12.39 -5.95 5.27
CA ILE A 452 13.30 -5.26 4.33
C ILE A 452 14.69 -5.91 4.39
N GLU A 453 15.13 -6.37 5.57
CA GLU A 453 16.39 -7.12 5.71
C GLU A 453 16.44 -8.38 4.83
N ASN A 454 15.37 -9.18 4.80
CA ASN A 454 15.32 -10.37 3.96
C ASN A 454 15.21 -10.02 2.47
N VAL A 455 14.63 -8.87 2.12
CA VAL A 455 14.65 -8.35 0.75
C VAL A 455 16.05 -7.89 0.36
N ALA A 456 16.73 -7.12 1.22
CA ALA A 456 18.10 -6.66 1.02
C ALA A 456 19.09 -7.83 0.83
N ALA A 457 18.84 -8.94 1.54
CA ALA A 457 19.61 -10.17 1.41
C ALA A 457 19.24 -11.04 0.20
N GLY A 458 18.23 -10.66 -0.60
CA GLY A 458 17.74 -11.44 -1.75
C GLY A 458 16.95 -12.70 -1.39
N ASN A 459 16.59 -12.88 -0.11
CA ASN A 459 15.93 -14.09 0.38
C ASN A 459 14.39 -14.04 0.30
N TYR A 460 13.80 -12.84 0.33
CA TYR A 460 12.35 -12.68 0.28
C TYR A 460 11.89 -12.20 -1.11
N PRO A 461 11.03 -12.96 -1.82
CA PRO A 461 10.74 -12.71 -3.24
C PRO A 461 9.59 -11.72 -3.48
N TYR A 462 8.78 -11.43 -2.47
CA TYR A 462 7.50 -10.75 -2.67
C TYR A 462 7.59 -9.25 -2.37
N TRP A 463 8.20 -8.53 -3.30
CA TRP A 463 8.38 -7.07 -3.29
C TRP A 463 8.43 -6.53 -4.72
N ALA A 464 8.23 -5.23 -4.89
CA ALA A 464 8.44 -4.52 -6.15
C ALA A 464 8.69 -3.03 -5.91
N GLU A 465 9.41 -2.38 -6.83
CA GLU A 465 9.40 -0.93 -6.99
C GLU A 465 8.10 -0.43 -7.61
N GLY A 466 7.75 0.83 -7.33
CA GLY A 466 6.65 1.52 -7.98
C GLY A 466 7.12 2.51 -9.05
N GLU A 467 6.15 3.17 -9.66
CA GLU A 467 6.35 4.23 -10.64
C GLU A 467 5.31 5.34 -10.47
N ILE A 468 5.75 6.57 -10.72
CA ILE A 468 4.87 7.71 -11.02
C ILE A 468 4.92 7.91 -12.52
N ILE A 469 3.76 8.04 -13.15
CA ILE A 469 3.69 8.45 -14.55
C ILE A 469 3.11 9.85 -14.66
N VAL A 470 3.67 10.64 -15.56
CA VAL A 470 3.28 12.02 -15.79
C VAL A 470 3.06 12.21 -17.27
N ASP A 471 1.87 12.70 -17.61
CA ASP A 471 1.54 13.03 -18.99
C ASP A 471 2.09 14.43 -19.31
N PRO A 472 3.06 14.54 -20.24
CA PRO A 472 3.62 15.83 -20.60
C PRO A 472 2.62 16.77 -21.29
N SER A 473 1.47 16.25 -21.74
CA SER A 473 0.45 17.00 -22.49
C SER A 473 -0.68 17.57 -21.63
N VAL A 474 -0.86 17.07 -20.40
CA VAL A 474 -2.02 17.41 -19.54
C VAL A 474 -1.64 18.38 -18.40
N GLY A 475 -0.35 18.53 -18.08
CA GLY A 475 0.16 19.46 -17.05
C GLY A 475 1.07 20.56 -17.60
N THR A 476 1.16 21.69 -16.90
CA THR A 476 2.21 22.69 -17.14
C THR A 476 3.57 22.13 -16.71
N SER A 477 4.65 22.86 -16.98
CA SER A 477 5.98 22.51 -16.46
C SER A 477 6.00 22.40 -14.93
N HIS A 478 5.12 23.14 -14.24
CA HIS A 478 5.08 23.19 -12.78
C HIS A 478 4.57 21.88 -12.17
N GLU A 479 3.49 21.29 -12.70
CA GLU A 479 2.99 20.00 -12.22
C GLU A 479 4.02 18.89 -12.44
N GLN A 480 4.70 18.90 -13.60
CA GLN A 480 5.76 17.94 -13.91
C GLN A 480 6.94 18.05 -12.94
N SER A 481 7.36 19.27 -12.60
CA SER A 481 8.39 19.49 -11.58
C SER A 481 7.97 19.01 -10.20
N LEU A 482 6.71 19.23 -9.79
CA LEU A 482 6.23 18.71 -8.50
C LEU A 482 6.24 17.17 -8.47
N PHE A 483 5.81 16.50 -9.53
CA PHE A 483 5.88 15.03 -9.59
C PHE A 483 7.32 14.51 -9.56
N THR A 484 8.26 15.23 -10.15
CA THR A 484 9.68 14.89 -10.10
C THR A 484 10.20 15.00 -8.65
N ASP A 485 9.91 16.11 -7.97
CA ASP A 485 10.24 16.28 -6.55
C ASP A 485 9.59 15.17 -5.71
N PHE A 486 8.31 14.89 -5.96
CA PHE A 486 7.57 13.83 -5.28
C PHE A 486 8.26 12.48 -5.42
N GLY A 487 8.56 12.04 -6.65
CA GLY A 487 9.16 10.74 -6.94
C GLY A 487 10.54 10.57 -6.31
N ASN A 488 11.38 11.61 -6.41
CA ASN A 488 12.71 11.63 -5.81
C ASN A 488 12.64 11.45 -4.28
N HIS A 489 11.68 12.08 -3.62
CA HIS A 489 11.49 11.93 -2.19
C HIS A 489 10.84 10.59 -1.80
N LEU A 490 9.89 10.10 -2.59
CA LEU A 490 9.20 8.83 -2.33
C LEU A 490 10.17 7.64 -2.35
N GLY A 491 11.20 7.67 -3.19
CA GLY A 491 12.27 6.66 -3.26
C GLY A 491 13.48 6.90 -2.34
N SER A 492 13.40 7.86 -1.41
CA SER A 492 14.54 8.27 -0.58
C SER A 492 14.58 7.60 0.80
N VAL A 493 15.79 7.46 1.35
CA VAL A 493 16.02 7.03 2.74
C VAL A 493 15.31 7.93 3.75
N ALA A 494 15.27 9.24 3.50
CA ALA A 494 14.71 10.21 4.42
C ALA A 494 13.24 9.91 4.72
N VAL A 495 12.45 9.63 3.68
CA VAL A 495 11.05 9.22 3.83
C VAL A 495 10.93 7.79 4.36
N ALA A 496 11.71 6.86 3.81
CA ALA A 496 11.63 5.45 4.17
C ALA A 496 11.92 5.18 5.64
N SER A 497 12.95 5.81 6.21
CA SER A 497 13.32 5.65 7.62
C SER A 497 12.20 6.10 8.58
N VAL A 498 11.54 7.22 8.28
CA VAL A 498 10.42 7.76 9.09
C VAL A 498 9.21 6.83 9.03
N VAL A 499 8.81 6.41 7.82
CA VAL A 499 7.65 5.53 7.63
C VAL A 499 7.88 4.18 8.30
N ASN A 500 9.05 3.57 8.08
CA ASN A 500 9.36 2.24 8.60
C ASN A 500 9.45 2.21 10.14
N ALA A 501 9.85 3.33 10.76
CA ALA A 501 9.83 3.47 12.22
C ALA A 501 8.41 3.39 12.80
N ALA A 502 7.39 3.75 12.01
CA ALA A 502 5.99 3.67 12.42
C ALA A 502 5.34 2.30 12.14
N VAL A 503 5.93 1.43 11.31
CA VAL A 503 5.34 0.15 10.86
C VAL A 503 6.13 -1.10 11.24
N ILE A 504 6.82 -1.07 12.39
CA ILE A 504 7.61 -2.21 12.88
C ILE A 504 6.71 -3.39 13.26
N GLN A 505 7.05 -4.59 12.78
CA GLN A 505 6.40 -5.83 13.16
C GLN A 505 7.21 -6.54 14.26
N PRO A 506 6.59 -7.42 15.06
CA PRO A 506 7.31 -8.18 16.10
C PRO A 506 8.45 -9.08 15.59
N TRP A 507 8.47 -9.35 14.29
CA TRP A 507 9.45 -10.17 13.61
C TRP A 507 10.44 -9.36 12.73
N GLY A 508 10.31 -8.03 12.69
CA GLY A 508 11.28 -7.15 12.01
C GLY A 508 10.68 -5.92 11.33
N SER A 509 11.55 -5.10 10.74
CA SER A 509 11.14 -3.92 9.96
C SER A 509 10.66 -4.32 8.57
N THR A 510 9.57 -3.70 8.13
CA THR A 510 8.90 -3.91 6.84
C THR A 510 8.46 -2.56 6.28
N GLY A 511 7.75 -2.56 5.15
CA GLY A 511 7.28 -1.34 4.50
C GLY A 511 8.14 -0.96 3.31
N ILE A 512 8.49 0.32 3.21
CA ILE A 512 9.10 0.90 2.02
C ILE A 512 10.62 0.93 2.13
N PHE A 513 11.32 0.97 1.00
CA PHE A 513 12.77 1.08 0.99
C PHE A 513 13.26 1.85 -0.24
N ALA A 514 14.40 2.49 -0.11
CA ALA A 514 15.13 3.04 -1.25
C ALA A 514 15.89 1.92 -1.96
N THR A 515 16.10 2.07 -3.26
CA THR A 515 17.08 1.25 -4.00
C THR A 515 18.31 2.10 -4.30
N THR A 516 19.44 1.47 -4.64
CA THR A 516 20.61 2.23 -5.14
C THR A 516 20.35 2.96 -6.46
N ALA A 517 19.27 2.64 -7.17
CA ALA A 517 18.83 3.38 -8.35
C ALA A 517 18.03 4.65 -7.99
N THR A 518 17.33 4.67 -6.86
CA THR A 518 16.50 5.81 -6.42
C THR A 518 17.20 6.71 -5.41
N ASP A 519 18.20 6.18 -4.69
CA ASP A 519 19.01 6.91 -3.72
C ASP A 519 20.47 6.47 -3.85
N SER A 520 21.39 7.42 -4.05
CA SER A 520 22.81 7.15 -4.26
C SER A 520 23.58 6.75 -2.98
N GLY A 521 22.87 6.54 -1.87
CA GLY A 521 23.45 6.11 -0.60
C GLY A 521 24.15 4.76 -0.69
N ALA A 522 25.15 4.56 0.19
CA ALA A 522 25.87 3.29 0.28
C ALA A 522 25.00 2.20 0.92
N ILE A 523 25.11 0.97 0.44
CA ILE A 523 24.45 -0.19 1.06
C ILE A 523 25.20 -0.56 2.34
N ASP A 524 24.48 -0.76 3.45
CA ASP A 524 25.06 -1.24 4.70
C ASP A 524 25.17 -2.76 4.74
N VAL A 525 26.34 -3.26 5.16
CA VAL A 525 26.59 -4.69 5.42
C VAL A 525 27.20 -4.83 6.82
N PRO A 526 26.46 -5.36 7.82
CA PRO A 526 25.09 -5.87 7.74
C PRO A 526 24.04 -4.76 7.54
N TYR A 527 22.83 -5.14 7.09
CA TYR A 527 21.71 -4.22 6.86
C TYR A 527 21.36 -3.41 8.12
N VAL A 528 21.04 -2.13 7.93
CA VAL A 528 20.68 -1.19 9.00
C VAL A 528 19.27 -0.64 8.78
N THR A 529 18.38 -0.85 9.75
CA THR A 529 16.95 -0.48 9.64
C THR A 529 16.71 1.02 9.51
N THR A 530 17.58 1.87 10.06
CA THR A 530 17.51 3.33 9.94
C THR A 530 18.02 3.85 8.60
N HIS A 531 18.62 2.98 7.79
CA HIS A 531 19.13 3.28 6.46
C HIS A 531 18.60 2.22 5.47
N PRO A 532 17.29 2.21 5.18
CA PRO A 532 16.63 1.13 4.43
C PRO A 532 16.92 1.22 2.93
N ILE A 533 18.18 1.03 2.55
CA ILE A 533 18.63 0.89 1.17
C ILE A 533 18.74 -0.59 0.81
N VAL A 534 18.11 -0.97 -0.28
CA VAL A 534 18.20 -2.30 -0.90
C VAL A 534 19.07 -2.19 -2.15
N GLY A 535 20.13 -2.98 -2.23
CA GLY A 535 21.01 -3.00 -3.40
C GLY A 535 20.42 -3.69 -4.62
N LEU A 536 19.30 -4.39 -4.46
CA LEU A 536 18.58 -5.10 -5.51
C LEU A 536 17.54 -4.19 -6.18
N THR A 537 17.40 -4.33 -7.49
CA THR A 537 16.40 -3.61 -8.28
C THR A 537 15.83 -4.48 -9.41
N HIS A 538 14.64 -4.12 -9.88
CA HIS A 538 14.05 -4.62 -11.12
C HIS A 538 14.22 -3.66 -12.31
N LEU A 539 15.16 -2.72 -12.25
CA LEU A 539 15.44 -1.78 -13.33
C LEU A 539 15.93 -2.49 -14.60
N GLY A 540 15.33 -2.24 -15.75
CA GLY A 540 15.77 -2.76 -17.04
C GLY A 540 16.90 -1.91 -17.63
N SER A 541 17.50 -2.41 -18.71
CA SER A 541 18.45 -1.64 -19.52
C SER A 541 17.85 -0.41 -20.20
N ASP A 542 16.51 -0.35 -20.27
CA ASP A 542 15.74 0.80 -20.76
C ASP A 542 15.55 1.89 -19.69
N GLY A 543 16.04 1.67 -18.46
CA GLY A 543 15.95 2.64 -17.37
C GLY A 543 14.61 2.65 -16.63
N TYR A 544 13.77 1.63 -16.80
CA TYR A 544 12.48 1.51 -16.12
C TYR A 544 12.36 0.20 -15.34
N THR A 545 11.48 0.14 -14.35
CA THR A 545 11.32 -1.09 -13.57
C THR A 545 10.48 -2.12 -14.34
N HIS A 546 10.77 -3.41 -14.17
CA HIS A 546 10.08 -4.51 -14.83
C HIS A 546 9.81 -5.65 -13.85
N LEU A 547 8.56 -5.87 -13.46
CA LEU A 547 8.22 -6.93 -12.52
C LEU A 547 8.52 -8.35 -13.03
N GLY A 548 8.60 -8.52 -14.35
CA GLY A 548 8.92 -9.79 -15.01
C GLY A 548 10.39 -10.21 -14.94
N ILE A 549 11.32 -9.34 -14.51
CA ILE A 549 12.73 -9.69 -14.39
C ILE A 549 13.07 -10.18 -12.97
N VAL A 550 14.13 -10.98 -12.88
CA VAL A 550 14.76 -11.33 -11.60
C VAL A 550 15.53 -10.09 -11.11
N PRO A 551 15.40 -9.70 -9.83
CA PRO A 551 16.13 -8.55 -9.33
C PRO A 551 17.63 -8.82 -9.31
N TYR A 552 18.43 -7.79 -9.58
CA TYR A 552 19.89 -7.86 -9.61
C TYR A 552 20.49 -6.69 -8.82
N ALA A 553 21.77 -6.81 -8.47
CA ALA A 553 22.49 -5.75 -7.76
C ALA A 553 22.82 -4.60 -8.72
N TYR A 554 22.33 -3.39 -8.43
CA TYR A 554 22.57 -2.21 -9.27
C TYR A 554 23.89 -1.51 -8.90
N ASP A 555 24.79 -1.40 -9.88
CA ASP A 555 26.08 -0.71 -9.75
C ASP A 555 26.13 0.54 -10.66
N ASN A 556 25.32 1.56 -10.34
CA ASN A 556 25.37 2.90 -10.94
C ASN A 556 25.58 2.95 -12.47
N GLY A 557 24.85 2.11 -13.21
CA GLY A 557 24.88 2.05 -14.68
C GLY A 557 25.68 0.91 -15.29
N ASN A 558 26.42 0.11 -14.50
CA ASN A 558 26.97 -1.17 -14.95
C ASN A 558 26.06 -2.30 -14.46
N GLY A 559 24.94 -2.52 -15.15
CA GLY A 559 24.08 -3.66 -14.89
C GLY A 559 24.83 -4.97 -15.10
N ASN A 560 25.45 -5.51 -14.04
CA ASN A 560 25.86 -6.90 -14.04
C ASN A 560 24.58 -7.72 -13.94
N THR A 561 24.07 -8.17 -15.08
CA THR A 561 23.14 -9.29 -15.16
C THR A 561 23.79 -10.46 -14.43
N ILE A 562 23.42 -10.67 -13.18
CA ILE A 562 23.66 -11.94 -12.52
C ILE A 562 22.57 -12.87 -13.05
N GLU A 563 22.89 -13.63 -14.09
CA GLU A 563 22.14 -14.86 -14.41
C GLU A 563 22.28 -15.79 -13.20
N LEU A 564 21.29 -15.78 -12.31
CA LEU A 564 21.14 -16.84 -11.32
C LEU A 564 20.48 -18.03 -12.03
N GLN A 565 21.26 -19.09 -12.22
CA GLN A 565 20.84 -20.39 -12.77
C GLN A 565 19.68 -21.03 -12.01
#